data_AF-A0A1U7IGK0-F1
#
_entry.id   AF-A0A1U7IGK0-F1
#
_cell.length_a   1.000
_cell.length_b   1.000
_cell.length_c   1.000
_cell.angle_alpha   90.00
_cell.angle_beta   90.00
_cell.angle_gamma   90.00
#
_symmetry.space_group_name_H-M   'P 1'
#
loop_
_entity.id
_entity.type
_entity.pdbx_description
1 polymer ?
#
loop_
_entity_poly.entity_id
_entity_poly.type
_entity_poly.pdbx_seq_one_letter_code
_entity_poly.pdbx_strand_id
1 'polypeptide(L)'
;MSQANTVSNYMLFPRTAHLITPTDYLTEFEQVLSSLIQVWHDYQPDDSLATERKQDLEWLKSKLRDYRLNIHNSSNSHKFWQGFMVGKDSRRTLSDQTSKSVGQILFGVFKPTKSQQIYDFGVEVGWCYARLKDYLQRIRKQRKLEEAQQHRDYQKISSLIRQTDETDSLLSVGWVRERKLGK
;
A
#
# COMPACT_ATOMS: atom_id res chain seq x y z
N MET A 1 -6.86 40.46 22.18
CA MET A 1 -7.62 39.21 21.96
C MET A 1 -7.66 38.97 20.46
N SER A 2 -6.81 38.07 19.96
CA SER A 2 -6.70 37.77 18.54
C SER A 2 -7.03 36.30 18.35
N GLN A 3 -8.23 36.02 17.84
CA GLN A 3 -8.64 34.68 17.45
C GLN A 3 -7.86 34.28 16.19
N ALA A 4 -7.06 33.24 16.31
CA ALA A 4 -6.45 32.57 15.18
C ALA A 4 -7.54 31.81 14.43
N ASN A 5 -7.92 32.32 13.25
CA ASN A 5 -8.71 31.57 12.28
C ASN A 5 -7.83 30.49 11.65
N THR A 6 -7.82 29.31 12.25
CA THR A 6 -7.28 28.09 11.63
C THR A 6 -8.25 27.63 10.55
N VAL A 7 -8.10 28.16 9.33
CA VAL A 7 -8.80 27.61 8.16
C VAL A 7 -8.09 26.31 7.78
N SER A 8 -8.68 25.21 8.24
CA SER A 8 -8.31 23.84 7.91
C SER A 8 -8.54 23.60 6.41
N ASN A 9 -7.46 23.57 5.64
CA ASN A 9 -7.48 23.47 4.18
C ASN A 9 -7.33 22.00 3.73
N TYR A 10 -8.28 21.15 4.12
CA TYR A 10 -8.39 19.75 3.63
C TYR A 10 -9.71 19.54 2.87
N MET A 11 -9.83 20.19 1.71
CA MET A 11 -10.84 19.82 0.70
C MET A 11 -10.10 19.72 -0.64
N LEU A 12 -9.24 18.71 -0.76
CA LEU A 12 -8.82 18.23 -2.06
C LEU A 12 -9.94 17.32 -2.58
N PHE A 13 -10.41 17.63 -3.79
CA PHE A 13 -11.40 16.94 -4.63
C PHE A 13 -12.84 17.50 -4.60
N PRO A 14 -13.33 18.02 -5.73
CA PRO A 14 -14.73 18.35 -5.90
C PRO A 14 -15.54 17.04 -5.98
N ARG A 15 -16.58 16.94 -5.15
CA ARG A 15 -17.56 15.86 -5.19
C ARG A 15 -18.51 16.09 -6.37
N THR A 16 -18.03 15.88 -7.60
CA THR A 16 -18.89 15.86 -8.78
C THR A 16 -19.67 14.55 -8.80
N ALA A 17 -21.00 14.65 -8.78
CA ALA A 17 -21.94 13.54 -8.94
C ALA A 17 -21.94 13.01 -10.39
N HIS A 18 -20.77 12.64 -10.91
CA HIS A 18 -20.67 11.93 -12.18
C HIS A 18 -21.20 10.51 -11.98
N LEU A 19 -22.11 10.08 -12.86
CA LEU A 19 -22.47 8.68 -13.01
C LEU A 19 -21.19 7.93 -13.38
N ILE A 20 -20.59 7.23 -12.42
CA ILE A 20 -19.35 6.50 -12.63
C ILE A 20 -19.65 5.36 -13.60
N THR A 21 -19.07 5.42 -14.79
CA THR A 21 -19.25 4.39 -15.82
C THR A 21 -18.29 3.22 -15.58
N PRO A 22 -18.54 2.03 -16.13
CA PRO A 22 -17.60 0.91 -16.06
C PRO A 22 -16.23 1.24 -16.69
N THR A 23 -16.19 2.18 -17.63
CA THR A 23 -14.96 2.70 -18.23
C THR A 23 -14.18 3.57 -17.26
N ASP A 24 -14.86 4.40 -16.47
CA ASP A 24 -14.21 5.19 -15.42
C ASP A 24 -13.61 4.27 -14.34
N TYR A 25 -14.37 3.28 -13.87
CA TYR A 25 -13.87 2.28 -12.92
C TYR A 25 -12.66 1.51 -13.45
N LEU A 26 -12.71 1.09 -14.71
CA LEU A 26 -11.59 0.39 -15.34
C LEU A 26 -10.34 1.27 -15.38
N THR A 27 -10.48 2.52 -15.82
CA THR A 27 -9.38 3.48 -15.91
C THR A 27 -8.76 3.74 -14.53
N GLU A 28 -9.59 3.97 -13.51
CA GLU A 28 -9.12 4.17 -12.13
C GLU A 28 -8.37 2.93 -11.61
N PHE A 29 -8.93 1.74 -11.83
CA PHE A 29 -8.32 0.49 -11.37
C PHE A 29 -6.96 0.25 -12.04
N GLU A 30 -6.81 0.58 -13.33
CA GLU A 30 -5.54 0.46 -14.05
C GLU A 30 -4.45 1.39 -13.51
N GLN A 31 -4.81 2.64 -13.21
CA GLN A 31 -3.89 3.60 -12.59
C GLN A 31 -3.43 3.13 -11.21
N VAL A 32 -4.38 2.63 -10.42
CA VAL A 32 -4.07 2.13 -9.08
C VAL A 32 -3.23 0.85 -9.14
N LEU A 33 -3.54 -0.11 -10.02
CA LEU A 33 -2.75 -1.33 -10.18
C LEU A 33 -1.32 -1.00 -10.63
N SER A 34 -1.16 -0.05 -11.57
CA SER A 34 0.16 0.44 -11.98
C SER A 34 0.94 1.04 -10.80
N SER A 35 0.26 1.79 -9.95
CA SER A 35 0.86 2.34 -8.72
C SER A 35 1.28 1.24 -7.74
N LEU A 36 0.49 0.16 -7.60
CA LEU A 36 0.86 -0.98 -6.76
C LEU A 36 2.08 -1.73 -7.31
N ILE A 37 2.15 -1.92 -8.64
CA ILE A 37 3.32 -2.50 -9.29
C ILE A 37 4.57 -1.66 -9.00
N GLN A 38 4.47 -0.34 -9.14
CA GLN A 38 5.59 0.55 -8.85
C GLN A 38 6.04 0.43 -7.39
N VAL A 39 5.10 0.49 -6.44
CA VAL A 39 5.42 0.34 -5.00
C VAL A 39 6.05 -1.02 -4.70
N TRP A 40 5.59 -2.09 -5.35
CA TRP A 40 6.20 -3.40 -5.24
C TRP A 40 7.66 -3.40 -5.69
N HIS A 41 7.96 -2.74 -6.81
CA HIS A 41 9.32 -2.61 -7.33
C HIS A 41 10.22 -1.77 -6.43
N ASP A 42 9.71 -0.64 -5.91
CA ASP A 42 10.48 0.30 -5.10
C ASP A 42 10.84 -0.27 -3.72
N TYR A 43 9.95 -1.08 -3.13
CA TYR A 43 10.06 -1.51 -1.74
C TYR A 43 10.08 -3.03 -1.56
N GLN A 44 10.54 -3.79 -2.58
CA GLN A 44 10.51 -5.25 -2.62
C GLN A 44 10.58 -5.90 -1.23
N PRO A 45 9.45 -6.46 -0.74
CA PRO A 45 9.40 -7.04 0.58
C PRO A 45 10.22 -8.33 0.63
N ASP A 46 10.88 -8.59 1.76
CA ASP A 46 11.63 -9.83 2.03
C ASP A 46 10.99 -10.68 3.14
N ASP A 47 9.76 -10.36 3.53
CA ASP A 47 9.03 -11.08 4.57
C ASP A 47 8.42 -12.40 4.06
N SER A 48 7.91 -13.20 4.99
CA SER A 48 7.30 -14.51 4.70
C SER A 48 6.04 -14.44 3.82
N LEU A 49 5.39 -13.27 3.70
CA LEU A 49 4.20 -13.05 2.89
C LEU A 49 4.53 -12.54 1.48
N ALA A 50 5.77 -12.11 1.22
CA ALA A 50 6.17 -11.52 -0.05
C ALA A 50 5.84 -12.41 -1.26
N THR A 51 6.08 -13.71 -1.15
CA THR A 51 5.77 -14.65 -2.25
C THR A 51 4.26 -14.73 -2.53
N GLU A 52 3.43 -14.83 -1.50
CA GLU A 52 1.96 -14.86 -1.65
C GLU A 52 1.45 -13.55 -2.26
N ARG A 53 1.98 -12.41 -1.81
CA ARG A 53 1.54 -11.08 -2.27
C ARG A 53 2.02 -10.77 -3.69
N LYS A 54 3.14 -11.35 -4.12
CA LYS A 54 3.56 -11.31 -5.52
C LYS A 54 2.61 -12.09 -6.42
N GLN A 55 2.14 -13.25 -5.96
CA GLN A 55 1.13 -14.03 -6.67
C GLN A 55 -0.19 -13.27 -6.78
N ASP A 56 -0.63 -12.59 -5.71
CA ASP A 56 -1.79 -11.68 -5.75
C ASP A 56 -1.64 -10.61 -6.85
N LEU A 57 -0.47 -9.97 -6.93
CA LEU A 57 -0.21 -8.93 -7.93
C LEU A 57 -0.30 -9.47 -9.37
N GLU A 58 0.33 -10.61 -9.64
CA GLU A 58 0.26 -11.24 -10.97
C GLU A 58 -1.14 -11.75 -11.29
N TRP A 59 -1.85 -12.27 -10.29
CA TRP A 59 -3.25 -12.67 -10.44
C TRP A 59 -4.14 -11.47 -10.79
N LEU A 60 -4.00 -10.33 -10.10
CA LEU A 60 -4.76 -9.11 -10.40
C LEU A 60 -4.48 -8.59 -11.82
N LYS A 61 -3.22 -8.62 -12.28
CA LYS A 61 -2.84 -8.28 -13.67
C LYS A 61 -3.54 -9.19 -14.68
N SER A 62 -3.56 -10.50 -14.41
CA SER A 62 -4.27 -11.47 -15.23
C SER A 62 -5.78 -11.20 -15.25
N LYS A 63 -6.38 -10.90 -14.09
CA LYS A 63 -7.82 -10.64 -13.97
C LYS A 63 -8.28 -9.34 -14.60
N LEU A 64 -7.45 -8.31 -14.59
CA LEU A 64 -7.68 -7.10 -15.38
C LEU A 64 -7.79 -7.42 -16.88
N ARG A 65 -6.88 -8.26 -17.39
CA ARG A 65 -6.94 -8.71 -18.79
C ARG A 65 -8.21 -9.52 -19.06
N ASP A 66 -8.56 -10.45 -18.17
CA ASP A 66 -9.79 -11.25 -18.29
C ASP A 66 -11.04 -10.34 -18.33
N TYR A 67 -11.10 -9.33 -17.46
CA TYR A 67 -12.19 -8.36 -17.42
C TYR A 67 -12.30 -7.57 -18.73
N ARG A 68 -11.18 -7.03 -19.23
CA ARG A 68 -11.14 -6.25 -20.48
C ARG A 68 -11.67 -7.06 -21.67
N LEU A 69 -11.27 -8.33 -21.77
CA LEU A 69 -11.62 -9.19 -22.90
C LEU A 69 -13.06 -9.71 -22.83
N ASN A 70 -13.52 -10.09 -21.64
CA ASN A 70 -14.72 -10.93 -21.51
C ASN A 70 -15.92 -10.23 -20.84
N ILE A 71 -15.69 -9.13 -20.12
CA ILE A 71 -16.71 -8.52 -19.25
C ILE A 71 -16.96 -7.05 -19.58
N HIS A 72 -15.92 -6.28 -19.92
CA HIS A 72 -15.99 -4.82 -20.04
C HIS A 72 -17.10 -4.34 -20.99
N ASN A 73 -17.17 -4.93 -22.18
CA ASN A 73 -18.16 -4.59 -23.22
C ASN A 73 -19.53 -5.27 -23.02
N SER A 74 -19.71 -6.02 -21.94
CA SER A 74 -20.96 -6.73 -21.65
C SER A 74 -21.90 -5.90 -20.78
N SER A 75 -23.20 -6.22 -20.83
CA SER A 75 -24.20 -5.65 -19.91
C SER A 75 -23.93 -5.96 -18.43
N ASN A 76 -23.08 -6.95 -18.14
CA ASN A 76 -22.71 -7.36 -16.78
C ASN A 76 -21.51 -6.59 -16.22
N SER A 77 -20.94 -5.66 -16.97
CA SER A 77 -19.77 -4.87 -16.55
C SER A 77 -20.00 -4.13 -15.22
N HIS A 78 -21.21 -3.58 -15.03
CA HIS A 78 -21.61 -2.96 -13.76
C HIS A 78 -21.68 -3.96 -12.59
N LYS A 79 -22.06 -5.22 -12.86
CA LYS A 79 -22.14 -6.25 -11.82
C LYS A 79 -20.78 -6.63 -11.29
N PHE A 80 -19.77 -6.67 -12.16
CA PHE A 80 -18.38 -6.84 -11.76
C PHE A 80 -17.95 -5.73 -10.79
N TRP A 81 -18.14 -4.46 -11.17
CA TRP A 81 -17.73 -3.34 -10.32
C TRP A 81 -18.52 -3.23 -9.02
N GLN A 82 -19.80 -3.61 -9.04
CA GLN A 82 -20.59 -3.74 -7.81
C GLN A 82 -19.97 -4.77 -6.87
N GLY A 83 -19.59 -5.95 -7.38
CA GLY A 83 -18.89 -6.97 -6.62
C GLY A 83 -17.53 -6.48 -6.12
N PHE A 84 -16.75 -5.83 -6.99
CA PHE A 84 -15.44 -5.26 -6.64
C PHE A 84 -15.51 -4.30 -5.45
N MET A 85 -16.49 -3.41 -5.43
CA MET A 85 -16.66 -2.47 -4.31
C MET A 85 -16.96 -3.22 -3.00
N VAL A 86 -17.82 -4.23 -3.04
CA VAL A 86 -18.12 -5.08 -1.87
C VAL A 86 -16.89 -5.86 -1.41
N GLY A 87 -16.14 -6.44 -2.34
CA GLY A 87 -14.90 -7.16 -2.04
C GLY A 87 -13.85 -6.26 -1.41
N LYS A 88 -13.69 -5.04 -1.93
CA LYS A 88 -12.76 -4.03 -1.42
C LYS A 88 -13.07 -3.64 0.03
N ASP A 89 -14.35 -3.55 0.37
CA ASP A 89 -14.80 -3.15 1.71
C ASP A 89 -14.84 -4.34 2.69
N SER A 90 -14.69 -5.57 2.19
CA SER A 90 -14.63 -6.78 3.02
C SER A 90 -13.31 -6.87 3.78
N ARG A 91 -13.38 -6.62 5.10
CA ARG A 91 -12.23 -6.74 6.03
C ARG A 91 -11.87 -8.17 6.41
N ARG A 92 -12.74 -9.15 6.15
CA ARG A 92 -12.50 -10.55 6.51
C ARG A 92 -11.84 -11.26 5.34
N THR A 93 -11.00 -12.25 5.64
CA THR A 93 -10.68 -13.32 4.68
C THR A 93 -11.99 -13.76 4.05
N LEU A 94 -12.08 -13.79 2.72
CA LEU A 94 -13.13 -14.56 2.05
C LEU A 94 -13.09 -15.91 2.73
N SER A 95 -14.09 -16.23 3.55
CA SER A 95 -14.13 -17.49 4.27
C SER A 95 -13.89 -18.57 3.24
N ASP A 96 -13.03 -19.54 3.57
CA ASP A 96 -12.84 -20.73 2.74
C ASP A 96 -14.19 -21.11 2.13
N GLN A 97 -14.27 -21.08 0.80
CA GLN A 97 -15.49 -21.35 0.04
C GLN A 97 -16.08 -22.75 0.32
N THR A 98 -15.50 -23.52 1.24
CA THR A 98 -16.00 -24.76 1.81
C THR A 98 -17.03 -24.60 2.93
N SER A 99 -17.14 -23.45 3.63
CA SER A 99 -18.24 -23.24 4.59
C SER A 99 -19.46 -22.63 3.91
N LYS A 100 -20.07 -23.40 2.99
CA LYS A 100 -21.35 -23.02 2.40
C LYS A 100 -22.37 -22.86 3.52
N SER A 101 -22.97 -21.68 3.65
CA SER A 101 -24.09 -21.49 4.57
C SER A 101 -25.25 -22.40 4.16
N VAL A 102 -26.11 -22.82 5.09
CA VAL A 102 -27.28 -23.68 4.81
C VAL A 102 -28.16 -23.11 3.69
N GLY A 103 -28.21 -21.77 3.56
CA GLY A 103 -28.84 -21.09 2.42
C GLY A 103 -28.14 -21.36 1.09
N GLN A 104 -26.81 -21.33 1.00
CA GLN A 104 -26.05 -21.67 -0.21
C GLN A 104 -26.12 -23.16 -0.57
N ILE A 105 -26.37 -24.05 0.40
CA ILE A 105 -26.63 -25.48 0.13
C ILE A 105 -28.03 -25.64 -0.50
N LEU A 106 -29.03 -24.90 -0.02
CA LEU A 106 -30.39 -24.89 -0.55
C LEU A 106 -30.50 -24.17 -1.91
N PHE A 107 -29.74 -23.09 -2.13
CA PHE A 107 -29.66 -22.37 -3.41
C PHE A 107 -28.66 -22.99 -4.40
N GLY A 108 -27.72 -23.82 -3.93
CA GLY A 108 -26.74 -24.54 -4.75
C GLY A 108 -27.35 -25.60 -5.68
N VAL A 109 -28.67 -25.81 -5.58
CA VAL A 109 -29.47 -26.60 -6.54
C VAL A 109 -29.63 -25.87 -7.88
N PHE A 110 -29.47 -24.54 -7.91
CA PHE A 110 -29.50 -23.74 -9.14
C PHE A 110 -28.08 -23.31 -9.54
N LYS A 111 -27.70 -23.57 -10.79
CA LYS A 111 -26.44 -23.04 -11.35
C LYS A 111 -26.47 -21.51 -11.24
N PRO A 112 -25.41 -20.88 -10.68
CA PRO A 112 -25.37 -19.43 -10.54
C PRO A 112 -25.49 -18.77 -11.91
N THR A 113 -26.29 -17.71 -11.99
CA THR A 113 -26.47 -16.96 -13.24
C THR A 113 -25.14 -16.32 -13.66
N LYS A 114 -24.96 -16.06 -14.96
CA LYS A 114 -23.76 -15.35 -15.46
C LYS A 114 -23.52 -14.01 -14.74
N SER A 115 -24.60 -13.29 -14.43
CA SER A 115 -24.52 -12.04 -13.65
C SER A 115 -24.00 -12.28 -12.23
N GLN A 116 -24.42 -13.37 -11.56
CA GLN A 116 -23.94 -13.70 -10.23
C GLN A 116 -22.46 -14.11 -10.25
N GLN A 117 -22.08 -14.94 -11.22
CA GLN A 117 -20.67 -15.34 -11.40
C GLN A 117 -19.75 -14.12 -11.63
N ILE A 118 -20.19 -13.15 -12.45
CA ILE A 118 -19.42 -11.93 -12.71
C ILE A 118 -19.36 -11.03 -11.46
N TYR A 119 -20.44 -10.97 -10.68
CA TYR A 119 -20.44 -10.28 -9.39
C TYR A 119 -19.46 -10.92 -8.40
N ASP A 120 -19.53 -12.24 -8.21
CA ASP A 120 -18.66 -12.98 -7.30
C ASP A 120 -17.19 -12.84 -7.72
N PHE A 121 -16.92 -12.89 -9.03
CA PHE A 121 -15.60 -12.61 -9.58
C PHE A 121 -15.13 -11.18 -9.24
N GLY A 122 -16.01 -10.19 -9.34
CA GLY A 122 -15.74 -8.83 -8.87
C GLY A 122 -15.36 -8.79 -7.40
N VAL A 123 -16.10 -9.49 -6.53
CA VAL A 123 -15.82 -9.58 -5.09
C VAL A 123 -14.41 -10.13 -4.82
N GLU A 124 -14.02 -11.22 -5.49
CA GLU A 124 -12.68 -11.80 -5.35
C GLU A 124 -11.58 -10.82 -5.74
N VAL A 125 -11.76 -10.12 -6.88
CA VAL A 125 -10.79 -9.11 -7.35
C VAL A 125 -10.69 -7.95 -6.36
N GLY A 126 -11.82 -7.43 -5.88
CA GLY A 126 -11.85 -6.33 -4.92
C GLY A 126 -11.15 -6.67 -3.61
N TRP A 127 -11.37 -7.89 -3.11
CA TRP A 127 -10.74 -8.38 -1.89
C TRP A 127 -9.23 -8.57 -2.04
N CYS A 128 -8.79 -9.23 -3.12
CA CYS A 128 -7.37 -9.44 -3.39
C CYS A 128 -6.64 -8.09 -3.53
N TYR A 129 -7.25 -7.13 -4.23
CA TYR A 129 -6.75 -5.76 -4.33
C TYR A 129 -6.60 -5.08 -2.96
N ALA A 130 -7.65 -5.11 -2.12
CA ALA A 130 -7.61 -4.47 -0.80
C ALA A 130 -6.51 -5.07 0.08
N ARG A 131 -6.40 -6.41 0.09
CA ARG A 131 -5.38 -7.14 0.82
C ARG A 131 -3.96 -6.78 0.37
N LEU A 132 -3.71 -6.75 -0.94
CA LEU A 132 -2.41 -6.38 -1.49
C LEU A 132 -2.06 -4.91 -1.20
N LYS A 133 -3.03 -4.02 -1.35
CA LYS A 133 -2.88 -2.59 -1.05
C LYS A 133 -2.49 -2.37 0.41
N ASP A 134 -3.21 -2.98 1.34
CA ASP A 134 -2.95 -2.85 2.77
C ASP A 134 -1.55 -3.37 3.13
N TYR A 135 -1.17 -4.50 2.53
CA TYR A 135 0.17 -5.06 2.68
C TYR A 135 1.25 -4.08 2.20
N LEU A 136 1.17 -3.61 0.96
CA LEU A 136 2.15 -2.68 0.40
C LEU A 136 2.20 -1.34 1.15
N GLN A 137 1.07 -0.87 1.68
CA GLN A 137 1.05 0.31 2.54
C GLN A 137 1.82 0.10 3.85
N ARG A 138 1.74 -1.10 4.45
CA ARG A 138 2.53 -1.43 5.65
C ARG A 138 4.01 -1.48 5.34
N ILE A 139 4.41 -2.13 4.26
CA ILE A 139 5.81 -2.21 3.81
C ILE A 139 6.37 -0.80 3.56
N ARG A 140 5.64 0.04 2.82
CA ARG A 140 6.06 1.42 2.55
C ARG A 140 6.21 2.23 3.84
N LYS A 141 5.33 2.06 4.82
CA LYS A 141 5.45 2.73 6.13
C LYS A 141 6.67 2.23 6.89
N GLN A 142 6.90 0.92 6.91
CA GLN A 142 8.04 0.32 7.58
C GLN A 142 9.36 0.82 6.99
N ARG A 143 9.51 0.81 5.66
CA ARG A 143 10.72 1.30 4.98
C ARG A 143 10.98 2.78 5.27
N LYS A 144 9.95 3.63 5.25
CA LYS A 144 10.08 5.05 5.63
C LYS A 144 10.50 5.25 7.08
N LEU A 145 10.05 4.38 7.99
CA LEU A 145 10.46 4.43 9.40
C LEU A 145 11.92 3.97 9.55
N GLU A 146 12.33 2.94 8.84
CA GLU A 146 13.73 2.47 8.79
C GLU A 146 14.66 3.56 8.25
N GLU A 147 14.29 4.22 7.14
CA GLU A 147 15.03 5.36 6.57
C GLU A 147 15.13 6.52 7.57
N ALA A 148 14.02 6.90 8.20
CA ALA A 148 14.00 7.98 9.19
C ALA A 148 14.88 7.66 10.42
N GLN A 149 14.90 6.39 10.84
CA GLN A 149 15.74 5.92 11.93
C GLN A 149 17.22 5.95 11.55
N GLN A 150 17.58 5.48 10.36
CA GLN A 150 18.93 5.56 9.82
C GLN A 150 19.43 7.00 9.75
N HIS A 151 18.59 7.94 9.31
CA HIS A 151 18.95 9.37 9.30
C HIS A 151 19.23 9.92 10.70
N ARG A 152 18.41 9.56 11.70
CA ARG A 152 18.65 9.98 13.10
C ARG A 152 19.93 9.39 13.67
N ASP A 153 20.18 8.12 13.40
CA ASP A 153 21.38 7.43 13.89
C ASP A 153 22.64 7.98 13.22
N TYR A 154 22.58 8.26 11.91
CA TYR A 154 23.65 8.96 11.20
C TYR A 154 23.91 10.36 11.77
N GLN A 155 22.86 11.14 12.08
CA GLN A 155 23.02 12.44 12.72
C GLN A 155 23.69 12.33 14.10
N LYS A 156 23.28 11.37 14.94
CA LYS A 156 23.93 11.11 16.24
C LYS A 156 25.40 10.73 16.08
N ILE A 157 25.71 9.80 15.18
CA ILE A 157 27.09 9.38 14.91
C ILE A 157 27.91 10.57 14.41
N SER A 158 27.39 11.38 13.48
CA SER A 158 28.09 12.56 12.97
C SER A 158 28.35 13.61 14.06
N SER A 159 27.41 13.79 15.01
CA SER A 159 27.59 14.68 16.14
C SER A 159 28.62 14.16 17.15
N LEU A 160 28.67 12.84 17.37
CA LEU A 160 29.68 12.20 18.19
C LEU A 160 31.07 12.34 17.57
N ILE A 161 31.20 12.10 16.25
CA ILE A 161 32.48 12.27 15.52
C ILE A 161 33.00 13.71 15.63
N ARG A 162 32.10 14.70 15.44
CA ARG A 162 32.47 16.12 15.61
C ARG A 162 32.91 16.46 17.04
N GLN A 163 32.25 15.90 18.06
CA GLN A 163 32.66 16.08 19.44
C GLN A 163 34.02 15.43 19.72
N THR A 164 34.29 14.23 19.19
CA THR A 164 35.60 13.59 19.32
C THR A 164 36.71 14.40 18.63
N ASP A 165 36.46 14.95 17.44
CA ASP A 165 37.43 15.79 16.73
C ASP A 165 37.72 17.09 17.50
N GLU A 166 36.70 17.71 18.13
CA GLU A 166 36.90 18.87 19.00
C GLU A 166 37.67 18.51 20.28
N THR A 167 37.41 17.35 20.89
CA THR A 167 38.16 16.90 22.08
C THR A 167 39.58 16.45 21.76
N ASP A 168 39.83 15.82 20.61
CA ASP A 168 41.18 15.44 20.16
C ASP A 168 41.99 16.68 19.77
N SER A 169 41.34 17.71 19.21
CA SER A 169 41.98 19.01 18.96
C SER A 169 42.36 19.72 20.27
N LEU A 170 41.57 19.59 21.33
CA LEU A 170 41.90 20.12 22.67
C LEU A 170 43.00 19.32 23.39
N LEU A 171 43.13 18.01 23.13
CA LEU A 171 44.23 17.19 23.67
C LEU A 171 45.55 17.36 22.88
N SER A 172 45.50 17.88 21.65
CA SER A 172 46.69 18.21 20.84
C SER A 172 47.41 19.49 21.26
N VAL A 173 46.82 20.33 22.13
CA VAL A 173 47.43 21.59 22.63
C VAL A 173 48.22 21.37 23.94
N GLY A 174 48.39 20.12 24.39
CA GLY A 174 48.89 19.79 25.73
C GLY A 174 50.36 19.38 25.90
N TRP A 175 51.20 19.40 24.86
CA TRP A 175 52.56 18.84 24.96
C TRP A 175 53.67 19.70 24.35
N VAL A 176 53.90 20.94 24.84
CA VAL A 176 55.26 21.54 24.86
C VAL A 176 55.41 22.47 26.05
N ARG A 177 55.76 21.92 27.22
CA ARG A 177 56.52 22.68 28.22
C ARG A 177 57.43 21.76 29.02
N GLU A 178 58.36 21.12 28.31
CA GLU A 178 59.53 20.55 28.97
C GLU A 178 60.60 21.62 29.20
N ARG A 179 61.00 21.64 30.46
CA ARG A 179 62.09 22.36 31.10
C ARG A 179 63.42 22.23 30.34
N LYS A 180 64.14 23.35 30.19
CA LYS A 180 65.55 23.52 30.63
C LYS A 180 66.09 24.86 30.11
N LEU A 181 66.41 25.77 31.02
CA LEU A 181 67.46 26.76 30.84
C LEU A 181 68.25 26.81 32.14
N GLY A 182 69.40 26.14 32.12
CA GLY A 182 70.48 26.41 33.05
C GLY A 182 71.49 27.31 32.37
N LYS A 183 71.81 28.43 33.00
CA LYS A 183 73.16 28.93 33.28
C LYS A 183 73.04 30.15 34.18
#